data_AF-A0A1H9CFS5-F1
#
_entry.id   AF-A0A1H9CFS5-F1
#
_cell.length_a   1.000
_cell.length_b   1.000
_cell.length_c   1.000
_cell.angle_alpha   90.00
_cell.angle_beta   90.00
_cell.angle_gamma   90.00
#
_symmetry.space_group_name_H-M   'P 1'
#
loop_
_entity.id
_entity.type
_entity.pdbx_description
1 polymer ?
#
loop_
_entity_poly.entity_id
_entity_poly.type
_entity_poly.pdbx_seq_one_letter_code
_entity_poly.pdbx_strand_id
1 'polypeptide(L)'
;MKPYLYSGMTVALLALIISFVTNNWDIAFSITGIAGLGSLLFGGILSGAFISGDRNRANYHSEPKEFRENRHQFMLKLLTFGAPNIVVAIFTLFFVGMST
;
A
#
# COMPACT_ATOMS: atom_id res chain seq x y z
N MET A 1 0.79 -14.47 1.60
CA MET A 1 0.21 -13.50 0.64
C MET A 1 -1.29 -13.32 0.79
N LYS A 2 -2.11 -14.37 0.62
CA LYS A 2 -3.59 -14.32 0.75
C LYS A 2 -4.15 -13.51 1.94
N PRO A 3 -3.70 -13.71 3.20
CA PRO A 3 -4.28 -12.96 4.33
C PRO A 3 -4.06 -11.45 4.23
N TYR A 4 -2.92 -11.02 3.66
CA TYR A 4 -2.61 -9.59 3.49
C TYR A 4 -3.50 -8.96 2.42
N LEU A 5 -3.77 -9.70 1.33
CA LEU A 5 -4.73 -9.27 0.31
C LEU A 5 -6.13 -9.12 0.93
N TYR A 6 -6.60 -10.12 1.68
CA TYR A 6 -7.90 -10.06 2.34
C TYR A 6 -7.98 -8.91 3.35
N SER A 7 -6.93 -8.67 4.14
CA SER A 7 -6.92 -7.52 5.04
C SER A 7 -6.98 -6.19 4.29
N GLY A 8 -6.32 -6.07 3.14
CA GLY A 8 -6.39 -4.88 2.29
C GLY A 8 -7.79 -4.68 1.71
N MET A 9 -8.43 -5.76 1.24
CA MET A 9 -9.82 -5.74 0.78
C MET A 9 -10.79 -5.35 1.90
N THR A 10 -10.60 -5.87 3.12
CA THR A 10 -11.43 -5.51 4.27
C THR A 10 -11.36 -4.02 4.58
N VAL A 11 -10.15 -3.44 4.60
CA VAL A 11 -9.98 -1.99 4.81
C VAL A 11 -10.69 -1.19 3.71
N ALA A 12 -10.49 -1.59 2.45
CA ALA A 12 -11.12 -0.93 1.31
C ALA A 12 -12.66 -1.02 1.35
N LEU A 13 -13.21 -2.18 1.69
CA LEU A 13 -14.66 -2.40 1.83
C LEU A 13 -15.25 -1.58 2.98
N LEU A 14 -14.59 -1.54 4.13
CA LEU A 14 -15.04 -0.72 5.26
C LEU A 14 -15.03 0.77 4.91
N ALA A 15 -13.98 1.24 4.23
CA ALA A 15 -13.89 2.63 3.77
C ALA A 15 -15.06 2.99 2.82
N LEU A 16 -15.39 2.09 1.88
CA LEU A 16 -16.52 2.27 0.97
C LEU A 16 -17.87 2.27 1.70
N ILE A 17 -18.07 1.36 2.66
CA ILE A 17 -19.31 1.31 3.46
C ILE A 17 -19.49 2.61 4.25
N ILE A 18 -18.45 3.07 4.94
CA ILE A 18 -18.49 4.32 5.73
C ILE A 18 -18.81 5.51 4.81
N SER A 19 -18.12 5.60 3.68
CA SER A 19 -18.31 6.66 2.70
C SER A 19 -19.73 6.66 2.10
N PHE A 20 -20.26 5.49 1.79
CA PHE A 20 -21.62 5.34 1.27
C PHE A 20 -22.68 5.76 2.31
N VAL A 21 -22.54 5.33 3.57
CA VAL A 21 -23.48 5.68 4.65
C VAL A 21 -23.44 7.18 4.97
N THR A 22 -22.27 7.81 4.85
CA THR A 22 -22.09 9.25 5.09
C THR A 22 -22.32 10.12 3.85
N ASN A 23 -22.53 9.50 2.69
CA ASN A 23 -22.56 10.16 1.38
C ASN A 23 -21.36 11.10 1.14
N ASN A 24 -20.19 10.73 1.67
CA ASN A 24 -18.97 11.51 1.61
C ASN A 24 -17.83 10.65 1.03
N TRP A 25 -17.52 10.87 -0.24
CA TRP A 25 -16.49 10.12 -0.98
C TRP A 25 -15.06 10.49 -0.60
N ASP A 26 -14.83 11.66 0.02
CA ASP A 26 -13.52 12.06 0.55
C ASP A 26 -13.04 11.11 1.64
N ILE A 27 -13.95 10.51 2.40
CA ILE A 27 -13.61 9.55 3.46
C ILE A 27 -12.97 8.29 2.85
N ALA A 28 -13.60 7.71 1.82
CA ALA A 28 -13.06 6.52 1.17
C ALA A 28 -11.72 6.83 0.48
N PHE A 29 -11.64 7.97 -0.22
CA PHE A 29 -10.40 8.42 -0.85
C PHE A 29 -9.27 8.60 0.17
N SER A 30 -9.54 9.25 1.31
CA SER A 30 -8.53 9.49 2.34
C SER A 30 -8.04 8.20 3.00
N ILE A 31 -8.96 7.33 3.43
CA ILE A 31 -8.59 6.07 4.11
C ILE A 31 -7.79 5.17 3.16
N THR A 32 -8.32 4.93 1.96
CA THR A 32 -7.69 4.02 0.99
C THR A 32 -6.45 4.63 0.36
N GLY A 33 -6.41 5.95 0.19
CA GLY A 33 -5.24 6.71 -0.27
C GLY A 33 -4.09 6.61 0.73
N ILE A 34 -4.33 6.84 2.02
CA ILE A 34 -3.30 6.70 3.06
C ILE A 34 -2.83 5.25 3.17
N ALA A 35 -3.74 4.28 3.20
CA ALA A 35 -3.38 2.86 3.28
C ALA A 35 -2.58 2.40 2.04
N GLY A 36 -2.99 2.81 0.84
CA GLY A 36 -2.35 2.48 -0.42
C GLY A 36 -0.98 3.13 -0.58
N LEU A 37 -0.91 4.46 -0.46
CA LEU A 37 0.33 5.22 -0.57
C LEU A 37 1.32 4.86 0.54
N GLY A 38 0.86 4.72 1.78
CA GLY A 38 1.71 4.27 2.88
C GLY A 38 2.37 2.94 2.56
N SER A 39 1.58 1.97 2.07
CA SER A 39 2.10 0.65 1.68
C SER A 39 3.13 0.72 0.55
N LEU A 40 2.92 1.57 -0.46
CA LEU A 40 3.88 1.80 -1.54
C LEU A 40 5.17 2.43 -1.03
N LEU A 41 5.06 3.46 -0.19
CA LEU A 41 6.22 4.17 0.36
C LEU A 41 7.08 3.23 1.21
N PHE A 42 6.46 2.53 2.17
CA PHE A 42 7.19 1.57 3.00
C PHE A 42 7.72 0.39 2.18
N GLY A 43 6.95 -0.11 1.21
CA GLY A 43 7.42 -1.13 0.27
C GLY A 43 8.64 -0.68 -0.55
N GLY A 44 8.63 0.57 -1.05
CA GLY A 44 9.74 1.16 -1.79
C GLY A 44 11.00 1.37 -0.94
N ILE A 45 10.83 1.70 0.34
CA ILE A 45 11.96 1.77 1.29
C ILE A 45 12.60 0.39 1.46
N LEU A 46 11.77 -0.64 1.69
CA LEU A 46 12.25 -2.01 1.89
C LEU A 46 12.86 -2.63 0.63
N SER A 47 12.43 -2.20 -0.54
CA SER A 47 13.01 -2.64 -1.82
C SER A 47 14.37 -1.99 -2.11
N GLY A 48 14.70 -0.89 -1.43
CA GLY A 48 15.86 -0.07 -1.73
C GLY A 48 15.66 0.87 -2.92
N ALA A 49 14.42 1.14 -3.34
CA ALA A 49 14.13 2.04 -4.47
C ALA A 49 14.63 3.48 -4.26
N PHE A 50 14.83 3.90 -3.01
CA PHE A 50 15.27 5.25 -2.65
C PHE A 50 16.78 5.38 -2.36
N ILE A 51 17.57 4.32 -2.56
CA ILE A 51 19.04 4.34 -2.37
C ILE A 51 19.78 4.11 -3.68
N SER A 52 21.06 4.51 -3.74
CA SER A 52 21.88 4.32 -4.95
C SER A 52 22.10 2.83 -5.26
N GLY A 53 22.16 2.49 -6.55
CA GLY A 53 22.36 1.12 -7.00
C GLY A 53 23.62 0.47 -6.44
N ASP A 54 24.71 1.22 -6.33
CA ASP A 54 25.97 0.73 -5.75
C ASP A 54 25.84 0.40 -4.26
N ARG A 55 25.14 1.25 -3.49
CA ARG A 55 24.85 0.98 -2.08
C ARG A 55 23.91 -0.22 -1.94
N ASN A 56 22.91 -0.33 -2.81
CA ASN A 56 21.99 -1.47 -2.80
C ASN A 56 22.72 -2.80 -3.08
N ARG A 57 23.62 -2.81 -4.06
CA ARG A 57 24.48 -3.97 -4.36
C ARG A 57 25.43 -4.29 -3.22
N ALA A 58 26.08 -3.29 -2.63
CA ALA A 58 26.95 -3.49 -1.47
C ALA A 58 26.18 -4.11 -0.29
N ASN A 59 25.00 -3.58 0.04
CA ASN A 59 24.12 -4.12 1.08
C ASN A 59 23.68 -5.56 0.75
N TYR A 60 23.36 -5.86 -0.50
CA TYR A 60 22.96 -7.20 -0.94
C TYR A 60 24.04 -8.26 -0.69
N HIS A 61 25.32 -7.88 -0.79
CA HIS A 61 26.46 -8.78 -0.58
C HIS A 61 26.86 -8.92 0.90
N SER A 62 26.63 -7.90 1.74
CA SER A 62 26.98 -7.92 3.16
C SER A 62 25.85 -8.43 4.06
N GLU A 63 24.59 -8.30 3.63
CA GLU A 63 23.42 -8.73 4.38
C GLU A 63 23.25 -10.26 4.34
N PRO A 64 22.98 -10.92 5.49
CA PRO A 64 22.70 -12.35 5.49
C PRO A 64 21.41 -12.66 4.72
N LYS A 65 21.40 -13.79 4.00
CA LYS A 65 20.29 -14.19 3.12
C LYS A 65 18.94 -14.21 3.83
N GLU A 66 18.91 -14.61 5.10
CA GLU A 66 17.69 -14.67 5.91
C GLU A 66 17.07 -13.29 6.14
N PHE A 67 17.87 -12.29 6.52
CA PHE A 67 17.39 -10.91 6.70
C PHE A 67 16.86 -10.34 5.38
N ARG A 68 17.57 -10.62 4.29
CA ARG A 68 17.16 -10.20 2.95
C ARG A 68 15.82 -10.80 2.53
N GLU A 69 15.64 -12.11 2.77
CA GLU A 69 14.39 -12.79 2.47
C GLU A 69 13.25 -12.25 3.34
N ASN A 70 13.50 -12.05 4.64
CA ASN A 70 12.51 -11.45 5.55
C ASN A 70 12.10 -10.04 5.10
N ARG A 71 13.06 -9.20 4.67
CA ARG A 71 12.79 -7.87 4.12
C ARG A 71 11.94 -7.95 2.86
N HIS A 72 12.29 -8.85 1.93
CA HIS A 72 11.55 -9.07 0.70
C HIS A 72 10.12 -9.55 0.96
N GLN A 73 9.94 -10.49 1.88
CA GLN A 73 8.62 -10.97 2.28
C GLN A 73 7.79 -9.84 2.92
N PHE A 74 8.38 -9.00 3.76
CA PHE A 74 7.67 -7.87 4.37
C PHE A 74 7.24 -6.83 3.32
N MET A 75 8.11 -6.52 2.37
CA MET A 75 7.79 -5.67 1.22
C MET A 75 6.61 -6.24 0.42
N LEU A 76 6.65 -7.53 0.05
CA LEU A 76 5.56 -8.15 -0.71
C LEU A 76 4.23 -8.11 0.06
N LYS A 77 4.25 -8.38 1.36
CA LYS A 77 3.07 -8.31 2.24
C LYS A 77 2.46 -6.91 2.24
N LEU A 78 3.28 -5.86 2.37
CA LEU A 78 2.84 -4.46 2.31
C LEU A 78 2.22 -4.12 0.95
N LEU A 79 2.92 -4.44 -0.15
CA LEU A 79 2.42 -4.15 -1.50
C LEU A 79 1.10 -4.89 -1.79
N THR A 80 0.96 -6.12 -1.31
CA THR A 80 -0.27 -6.91 -1.47
C THR A 80 -1.44 -6.37 -0.66
N PHE A 81 -1.17 -5.84 0.54
CA PHE A 81 -2.18 -5.12 1.34
C PHE A 81 -2.55 -3.77 0.70
N GLY A 82 -1.57 -3.04 0.18
CA GLY A 82 -1.77 -1.74 -0.47
C GLY A 82 -2.51 -1.82 -1.79
N ALA A 83 -2.32 -2.88 -2.58
CA ALA A 83 -2.91 -3.03 -3.92
C ALA A 83 -4.44 -2.77 -3.98
N PRO A 84 -5.31 -3.43 -3.20
CA PRO A 84 -6.74 -3.15 -3.23
C PRO A 84 -7.07 -1.73 -2.77
N ASN A 85 -6.31 -1.16 -1.83
CA ASN A 85 -6.51 0.21 -1.35
C ASN A 85 -6.16 1.24 -2.42
N ILE A 86 -5.08 1.04 -3.18
CA ILE A 86 -4.72 1.91 -4.32
C ILE A 86 -5.81 1.88 -5.38
N VAL A 87 -6.32 0.70 -5.70
CA VAL A 87 -7.41 0.54 -6.68
C VAL A 87 -8.63 1.35 -6.24
N VAL A 88 -9.08 1.22 -4.99
CA VAL A 88 -10.22 1.99 -4.48
C VAL A 88 -9.93 3.48 -4.38
N ALA A 89 -8.71 3.89 -3.99
CA ALA A 89 -8.33 5.30 -3.95
C ALA A 89 -8.41 5.94 -5.35
N ILE A 90 -7.92 5.25 -6.38
CA ILE A 90 -8.01 5.72 -7.77
C ILE A 90 -9.47 5.82 -8.22
N PHE A 91 -10.30 4.81 -7.91
CA PHE A 91 -11.72 4.85 -8.26
C PHE A 91 -12.46 6.00 -7.56
N THR A 92 -12.22 6.19 -6.26
CA THR A 92 -12.90 7.22 -5.45
C THR A 92 -12.48 8.64 -5.81
N LEU A 93 -11.27 8.84 -6.36
CA LEU A 93 -10.81 10.13 -6.88
C LEU A 93 -11.79 10.74 -7.91
N PHE A 94 -12.41 9.91 -8.76
CA PHE A 94 -13.38 10.39 -9.76
C PHE A 94 -14.70 10.88 -9.13
N PHE A 95 -15.06 10.38 -7.94
CA PHE A 95 -16.27 10.78 -7.23
C PHE A 95 -16.06 11.99 -6.35
N VAL A 96 -14.86 12.16 -5.78
CA VAL A 96 -14.48 13.36 -5.01
C VAL A 96 -14.59 14.63 -5.86
N GLY A 97 -14.17 14.58 -7.13
CA GLY A 97 -14.29 15.74 -8.03
C GLY A 97 -15.73 16.12 -8.40
N MET A 98 -16.73 15.29 -8.05
CA MET A 98 -18.15 15.56 -8.29
C MET A 98 -18.86 16.14 -7.06
N SER A 99 -18.25 16.09 -5.88
CA SER A 99 -18.84 16.59 -4.63
C SER A 99 -18.50 18.04 -4.29
N THR A 100 -17.71 18.72 -5.13
CA THR A 100 -17.38 20.16 -5.07
C THR A 100 -18.05 20.92 -6.18
#